data_AF-A0A945CJI8-F1
#
_entry.id   AF-A0A945CJI8-F1
#
_cell.length_a   1.000
_cell.length_b   1.000
_cell.length_c   1.000
_cell.angle_alpha   90.00
_cell.angle_beta   90.00
_cell.angle_gamma   90.00
#
_symmetry.space_group_name_H-M   'P 1'
#
loop_
_entity.id
_entity.type
_entity.pdbx_description
1 polymer ?
#
loop_
_entity_poly.entity_id
_entity_poly.type
_entity_poly.pdbx_seq_one_letter_code
_entity_poly.pdbx_strand_id
1 'polypeptide(L)'
;MRSAATWIGFTGLALLLTSCSGSKPARLDAQVHSRLNKQYPSAFCKPSRGLAGIGFSPLGAFTSDAAYAQAAQMACTHLAWSTYVRVRGSQLSGESFGAIGQKVDMIDLPTISPEQCRLDSFEVDDHGWILAASGGGADWGGVRSFPKKRPGWIRKTPDEQGWHYGRGQMEASYVNEAGSWETATYRALVDLAFSFGRIGTRRTEANGIVSEAQMLETDVGLRGLRVLKRWRDKKHVYVLVGVQASGLTSFLGKGAVH
;
A
#
# COMPACT_ATOMS: atom_id res chain seq x y z
N MET A 1 -52.89 7.37 47.66
CA MET A 1 -53.50 7.77 46.38
C MET A 1 -52.58 8.80 45.72
N ARG A 2 -52.06 8.48 44.52
CA ARG A 2 -51.47 9.34 43.46
C ARG A 2 -50.40 10.36 43.90
N SER A 3 -49.10 10.07 43.81
CA SER A 3 -48.25 10.02 42.60
C SER A 3 -48.24 11.32 41.78
N ALA A 4 -47.15 12.09 41.90
CA ALA A 4 -46.73 13.12 40.95
C ALA A 4 -45.21 12.97 40.77
N ALA A 5 -44.82 12.31 39.68
CA ALA A 5 -43.45 12.14 39.26
C ALA A 5 -43.03 13.35 38.42
N THR A 6 -42.03 14.08 38.90
CA THR A 6 -41.41 15.19 38.17
C THR A 6 -40.41 14.63 37.18
N TRP A 7 -40.75 14.72 35.89
CA TRP A 7 -39.86 14.47 34.77
C TRP A 7 -38.94 15.68 34.58
N ILE A 8 -37.63 15.49 34.73
CA ILE A 8 -36.62 16.44 34.26
C ILE A 8 -36.09 15.89 32.94
N GLY A 9 -36.33 16.67 31.87
CA GLY A 9 -36.06 16.30 30.50
C GLY A 9 -34.58 16.07 30.21
N PHE A 10 -34.32 14.97 29.50
CA PHE A 10 -33.07 14.74 28.80
C PHE A 10 -32.87 15.83 27.74
N THR A 11 -31.79 16.57 27.89
CA THR A 11 -31.18 17.40 26.85
C THR A 11 -30.84 16.52 25.64
N GLY A 12 -31.57 16.71 24.55
CA GLY A 12 -31.24 16.15 23.25
C GLY A 12 -29.91 16.73 22.76
N LEU A 13 -28.89 15.89 22.74
CA LEU A 13 -27.63 16.15 22.07
C LEU A 13 -27.91 16.11 20.55
N ALA A 14 -28.15 17.28 19.97
CA ALA A 14 -28.24 17.42 18.52
C ALA A 14 -26.89 17.05 17.90
N LEU A 15 -26.85 15.94 17.16
CA LEU A 15 -25.76 15.60 16.25
C LEU A 15 -25.64 16.74 15.23
N LEU A 16 -24.66 17.60 15.41
CA LEU A 16 -24.18 18.53 14.40
C LEU A 16 -23.45 17.71 13.33
N LEU A 17 -24.19 17.24 12.33
CA LEU A 17 -23.66 16.86 11.03
C LEU A 17 -23.13 18.14 10.36
N THR A 18 -21.88 18.50 10.66
CA THR A 18 -21.16 19.49 9.86
C THR A 18 -20.89 18.88 8.49
N SER A 19 -21.77 19.25 7.55
CA SER A 19 -21.60 19.18 6.11
C SER A 19 -20.16 19.58 5.72
N CYS A 20 -19.33 18.60 5.41
CA CYS A 20 -18.12 18.84 4.63
C CYS A 20 -18.60 19.23 3.23
N SER A 21 -18.39 20.51 2.90
CA SER A 21 -18.59 21.11 1.57
C SER A 21 -18.14 20.15 0.46
N GLY A 22 -19.11 19.60 -0.26
CA GLY A 22 -18.89 18.76 -1.41
C GLY A 22 -18.31 19.57 -2.56
N SER A 23 -17.01 19.47 -2.76
CA SER A 23 -16.42 19.64 -4.08
C SER A 23 -16.95 18.51 -4.96
N LYS A 24 -17.85 18.83 -5.89
CA LYS A 24 -18.29 17.87 -6.91
C LYS A 24 -17.05 17.29 -7.61
N PRO A 25 -16.94 15.96 -7.79
CA PRO A 25 -15.86 15.40 -8.59
C PRO A 25 -15.95 15.98 -10.00
N ALA A 26 -14.83 16.49 -10.50
CA ALA A 26 -14.73 16.98 -11.87
C ALA A 26 -14.90 15.78 -12.82
N ARG A 27 -16.13 15.58 -13.29
CA ARG A 27 -16.48 14.51 -14.22
C ARG A 27 -15.95 14.88 -15.60
N LEU A 28 -14.78 14.35 -15.96
CA LEU A 28 -14.28 14.38 -17.34
C LEU A 28 -14.95 13.23 -18.09
N ASP A 29 -15.60 13.55 -19.22
CA ASP A 29 -16.25 12.58 -20.09
C ASP A 29 -15.27 11.48 -20.52
N ALA A 30 -15.42 10.30 -19.93
CA ALA A 30 -14.65 9.12 -20.26
C ALA A 30 -15.10 8.60 -21.63
N GLN A 31 -14.39 9.02 -22.68
CA GLN A 31 -14.47 8.35 -23.99
C GLN A 31 -14.02 6.90 -23.84
N VAL A 32 -14.85 5.98 -24.32
CA VAL A 32 -14.59 4.54 -24.40
C VAL A 32 -13.29 4.30 -25.19
N HIS A 33 -12.17 4.21 -24.49
CA HIS A 33 -10.85 3.99 -25.07
C HIS A 33 -10.46 2.52 -24.94
N SER A 34 -9.85 2.02 -26.01
CA SER A 34 -9.43 0.63 -26.20
C SER A 34 -8.77 0.02 -24.94
N ARG A 35 -9.09 -1.25 -24.67
CA ARG A 35 -8.64 -2.09 -23.54
C ARG A 35 -7.10 -2.15 -23.30
N LEU A 36 -6.30 -1.55 -24.16
CA LEU A 36 -4.83 -1.53 -24.09
C LEU A 36 -4.25 -0.24 -23.51
N ASN A 37 -5.04 0.82 -23.40
CA ASN A 37 -4.57 2.16 -23.04
C ASN A 37 -5.29 2.69 -21.79
N LYS A 38 -5.39 1.84 -20.75
CA LYS A 38 -5.96 2.25 -19.46
C LYS A 38 -5.29 3.52 -18.94
N GLN A 39 -6.11 4.39 -18.43
CA GLN A 39 -5.79 5.69 -17.89
C GLN A 39 -5.84 5.66 -16.37
N TYR A 40 -4.93 6.41 -15.76
CA TYR A 40 -4.74 6.48 -14.32
C TYR A 40 -4.49 7.92 -13.90
N PRO A 41 -4.79 8.28 -12.64
CA PRO A 41 -4.37 9.57 -12.10
C PRO A 41 -2.85 9.69 -12.16
N SER A 42 -2.36 10.88 -12.47
CA SER A 42 -0.94 11.16 -12.58
C SER A 42 -0.17 10.83 -11.31
N ALA A 43 -0.75 11.17 -10.16
CA ALA A 43 -0.22 10.85 -8.85
C ALA A 43 -0.18 9.33 -8.57
N PHE A 44 -1.04 8.52 -9.20
CA PHE A 44 -0.96 7.07 -9.06
C PHE A 44 0.27 6.48 -9.76
N CYS A 45 0.54 6.92 -10.99
CA CYS A 45 1.67 6.42 -11.77
C CYS A 45 3.03 6.90 -11.23
N LYS A 46 3.09 8.18 -10.84
CA LYS A 46 4.28 8.83 -10.29
C LYS A 46 3.85 9.64 -9.05
N PRO A 47 3.80 9.01 -7.88
CA PRO A 47 3.41 9.68 -6.64
C PRO A 47 4.28 10.90 -6.36
N SER A 48 3.65 11.91 -5.76
CA SER A 48 4.35 13.11 -5.32
C SER A 48 5.35 12.76 -4.20
N ARG A 49 6.28 13.66 -3.90
CA ARG A 49 7.33 13.41 -2.90
C ARG A 49 6.81 13.39 -1.45
N GLY A 50 5.54 13.76 -1.21
CA GLY A 50 4.94 13.78 0.12
C GLY A 50 4.55 12.38 0.62
N LEU A 51 4.25 12.29 1.92
CA LEU A 51 3.61 11.10 2.49
C LEU A 51 2.15 11.09 2.08
N ALA A 52 1.82 10.20 1.16
CA ALA A 52 0.48 10.05 0.63
C ALA A 52 0.15 8.58 0.41
N GLY A 53 -1.09 8.21 0.73
CA GLY A 53 -1.69 6.93 0.36
C GLY A 53 -2.67 7.13 -0.78
N ILE A 54 -2.72 6.17 -1.70
CA ILE A 54 -3.69 6.18 -2.80
C ILE A 54 -4.47 4.88 -2.75
N GLY A 55 -5.78 4.98 -2.62
CA GLY A 55 -6.69 3.84 -2.73
C GLY A 55 -7.64 4.04 -3.90
N PHE A 56 -8.23 2.94 -4.37
CA PHE A 56 -9.14 2.97 -5.50
C PHE A 56 -10.05 1.74 -5.52
N SER A 57 -11.23 1.90 -6.11
CA SER A 57 -12.24 0.84 -6.21
C SER A 57 -13.02 0.95 -7.52
N PRO A 58 -13.40 -0.18 -8.15
CA PRO A 58 -14.25 -0.16 -9.34
C PRO A 58 -15.66 0.35 -8.99
N LEU A 59 -16.15 1.35 -9.73
CA LEU A 59 -17.48 1.93 -9.53
C LEU A 59 -18.60 1.00 -9.99
N GLY A 60 -18.35 0.13 -10.99
CA GLY A 60 -19.36 -0.77 -11.53
C GLY A 60 -19.72 -1.97 -10.65
N ALA A 61 -18.94 -2.25 -9.60
CA ALA A 61 -19.17 -3.40 -8.71
C ALA A 61 -19.98 -3.06 -7.44
N PHE A 62 -20.17 -1.77 -7.14
CA PHE A 62 -20.77 -1.28 -5.90
C PHE A 62 -21.64 -0.04 -6.15
N THR A 63 -22.37 0.41 -5.13
CA THR A 63 -22.83 1.80 -5.11
C THR A 63 -21.62 2.73 -5.05
N SER A 64 -21.73 3.94 -5.61
CA SER A 64 -20.63 4.93 -5.64
C SER A 64 -20.03 5.15 -4.25
N ASP A 65 -20.88 5.22 -3.23
CA ASP A 65 -20.48 5.52 -1.86
C ASP A 65 -19.66 4.39 -1.24
N ALA A 66 -20.03 3.14 -1.50
CA ALA A 66 -19.29 1.97 -1.05
C ALA A 66 -17.93 1.85 -1.74
N ALA A 67 -17.86 2.16 -3.05
CA ALA A 67 -16.60 2.18 -3.78
C ALA A 67 -15.64 3.25 -3.23
N TYR A 68 -16.13 4.47 -2.99
CA TYR A 68 -15.32 5.54 -2.42
C TYR A 68 -14.92 5.27 -0.96
N ALA A 69 -15.79 4.66 -0.15
CA ALA A 69 -15.44 4.25 1.21
C ALA A 69 -14.31 3.20 1.22
N GLN A 70 -14.37 2.20 0.35
CA GLN A 70 -13.31 1.21 0.19
C GLN A 70 -12.00 1.85 -0.30
N ALA A 71 -12.08 2.75 -1.28
CA ALA A 71 -10.92 3.49 -1.77
C ALA A 71 -10.30 4.36 -0.66
N ALA A 72 -11.12 5.01 0.18
CA ALA A 72 -10.65 5.80 1.30
C ALA A 72 -9.96 4.94 2.37
N GLN A 73 -10.51 3.78 2.71
CA GLN A 73 -9.88 2.86 3.64
C GLN A 73 -8.52 2.38 3.12
N MET A 74 -8.44 2.00 1.84
CA MET A 74 -7.19 1.60 1.20
C MET A 74 -6.17 2.77 1.20
N ALA A 75 -6.61 3.99 0.91
CA ALA A 75 -5.75 5.17 0.94
C ALA A 75 -5.19 5.42 2.36
N CYS A 76 -6.01 5.28 3.40
CA CYS A 76 -5.58 5.44 4.79
C CYS A 76 -4.59 4.35 5.20
N THR A 77 -4.81 3.08 4.81
CA THR A 77 -3.85 1.99 5.03
C THR A 77 -2.50 2.27 4.36
N HIS A 78 -2.51 2.74 3.12
CA HIS A 78 -1.28 3.10 2.42
C HIS A 78 -0.56 4.30 3.07
N LEU A 79 -1.32 5.27 3.59
CA LEU A 79 -0.75 6.38 4.35
C LEU A 79 -0.15 5.88 5.69
N ALA A 80 -0.78 4.91 6.33
CA ALA A 80 -0.26 4.28 7.54
C ALA A 80 1.09 3.60 7.29
N TRP A 81 1.20 2.80 6.22
CA TRP A 81 2.46 2.19 5.80
C TRP A 81 3.55 3.24 5.52
N SER A 82 3.19 4.37 4.93
CA SER A 82 4.13 5.45 4.68
C SER A 82 4.64 6.11 5.96
N THR A 83 3.82 6.13 7.01
CA THR A 83 4.17 6.72 8.30
C THR A 83 5.11 5.80 9.06
N TYR A 84 4.67 4.57 9.33
CA TYR A 84 5.48 3.54 9.97
C TYR A 84 4.85 2.16 9.74
N VAL A 85 5.68 1.16 9.46
CA VAL A 85 5.28 -0.25 9.48
C VAL A 85 6.45 -1.10 9.95
N ARG A 86 6.20 -2.01 10.88
CA ARG A 86 7.17 -3.04 11.25
C ARG A 86 6.86 -4.32 10.49
N VAL A 87 7.87 -4.84 9.79
CA VAL A 87 7.77 -6.07 9.02
C VAL A 87 8.59 -7.14 9.73
N ARG A 88 7.92 -8.20 10.18
CA ARG A 88 8.54 -9.36 10.78
C ARG A 88 8.22 -10.58 9.92
N GLY A 89 9.22 -11.39 9.61
CA GLY A 89 8.96 -12.61 8.87
C GLY A 89 10.16 -13.50 8.68
N SER A 90 9.89 -14.67 8.12
CA SER A 90 10.91 -15.61 7.69
C SER A 90 10.61 -16.11 6.28
N GLN A 91 11.67 -16.32 5.51
CA GLN A 91 11.64 -16.85 4.16
C GLN A 91 12.64 -18.00 4.04
N LEU A 92 12.15 -19.17 3.66
CA LEU A 92 13.01 -20.31 3.36
C LEU A 92 13.49 -20.19 1.91
N SER A 93 14.80 -20.07 1.72
CA SER A 93 15.42 -20.11 0.40
C SER A 93 16.01 -21.50 0.18
N GLY A 94 15.57 -22.19 -0.87
CA GLY A 94 16.21 -23.41 -1.36
C GLY A 94 17.02 -23.10 -2.61
N GLU A 95 18.18 -23.76 -2.77
CA GLU A 95 19.12 -23.52 -3.87
C GLU A 95 18.51 -23.71 -5.28
N SER A 96 17.40 -24.46 -5.40
CA SER A 96 16.84 -24.86 -6.71
C SER A 96 15.42 -24.36 -7.01
N PHE A 97 14.68 -23.80 -6.05
CA PHE A 97 13.22 -23.57 -6.20
C PHE A 97 12.71 -22.16 -5.90
N GLY A 98 13.59 -21.18 -5.66
CA GLY A 98 13.15 -19.89 -5.13
C GLY A 98 12.61 -20.03 -3.71
N ALA A 99 11.85 -19.04 -3.22
CA ALA A 99 11.31 -19.07 -1.85
C ALA A 99 10.31 -20.23 -1.66
N ILE A 100 10.63 -21.22 -0.83
CA ILE A 100 9.81 -22.42 -0.58
C ILE A 100 8.76 -22.20 0.52
N GLY A 101 8.80 -21.04 1.17
CA GLY A 101 7.79 -20.62 2.14
C GLY A 101 8.12 -19.22 2.64
N GLN A 102 7.08 -18.41 2.82
CA GLN A 102 7.21 -17.07 3.35
C GLN A 102 6.08 -16.83 4.34
N LYS A 103 6.44 -16.47 5.59
CA LYS A 103 5.50 -16.01 6.60
C LYS A 103 5.92 -14.60 6.98
N VAL A 104 5.04 -13.62 6.75
CA VAL A 104 5.31 -12.21 7.03
C VAL A 104 4.11 -11.57 7.69
N ASP A 105 4.38 -10.96 8.84
CA ASP A 105 3.45 -10.15 9.60
C ASP A 105 3.83 -8.68 9.44
N MET A 106 2.85 -7.84 9.10
CA MET A 106 2.96 -6.38 9.17
C MET A 106 2.32 -5.93 10.47
N ILE A 107 3.12 -5.41 11.39
CA ILE A 107 2.72 -5.07 12.76
C ILE A 107 3.06 -3.61 13.08
N ASP A 108 2.50 -3.12 14.19
CA ASP A 108 2.68 -1.75 14.67
C ASP A 108 2.23 -0.67 13.65
N LEU A 109 1.27 -0.98 12.77
CA LEU A 109 0.71 -0.01 11.84
C LEU A 109 -0.07 1.05 12.63
N PRO A 110 0.19 2.35 12.41
CA PRO A 110 -0.65 3.38 12.99
C PRO A 110 -2.06 3.27 12.42
N THR A 111 -3.06 3.35 13.29
CA THR A 111 -4.45 3.51 12.85
C THR A 111 -4.64 4.93 12.36
N ILE A 112 -4.96 5.07 11.08
CA ILE A 112 -5.26 6.37 10.46
C ILE A 112 -6.70 6.31 10.00
N SER A 113 -7.54 7.15 10.58
CA SER A 113 -8.95 7.23 10.19
C SER A 113 -9.16 8.21 9.03
N PRO A 114 -10.20 8.02 8.19
CA PRO A 114 -10.54 8.95 7.12
C PRO A 114 -10.71 10.40 7.59
N GLU A 115 -11.20 10.60 8.81
CA GLU A 115 -11.43 11.92 9.42
C GLU A 115 -10.12 12.62 9.81
N GLN A 116 -9.04 11.86 10.00
CA GLN A 116 -7.71 12.37 10.32
C GLN A 116 -6.88 12.70 9.07
N CYS A 117 -7.41 12.42 7.88
CA CYS A 117 -6.74 12.61 6.61
C CYS A 117 -7.43 13.67 5.78
N ARG A 118 -6.64 14.41 5.01
CA ARG A 118 -7.20 15.09 3.85
C ARG A 118 -7.40 14.04 2.76
N LEU A 119 -8.64 13.85 2.37
CA LEU A 119 -9.03 13.01 1.23
C LEU A 119 -9.36 13.90 0.05
N ASP A 120 -8.79 13.58 -1.11
CA ASP A 120 -9.22 14.11 -2.40
C ASP A 120 -9.68 12.94 -3.27
N SER A 121 -10.69 13.16 -4.12
CA SER A 121 -11.26 12.12 -4.97
C SER A 121 -11.05 12.42 -6.44
N PHE A 122 -10.89 11.35 -7.22
CA PHE A 122 -10.72 11.45 -8.66
C PHE A 122 -11.40 10.26 -9.33
N GLU A 123 -12.01 10.47 -10.49
CA GLU A 123 -12.67 9.40 -11.25
C GLU A 123 -11.96 9.23 -12.60
N VAL A 124 -11.56 8.00 -12.93
CA VAL A 124 -11.00 7.67 -14.26
C VAL A 124 -11.19 6.18 -14.55
N ASP A 125 -11.54 5.85 -15.80
CA ASP A 125 -11.74 4.48 -16.31
C ASP A 125 -12.63 3.62 -15.40
N ASP A 126 -13.80 4.14 -15.00
CA ASP A 126 -14.78 3.48 -14.12
C ASP A 126 -14.28 3.13 -12.71
N HIS A 127 -13.24 3.81 -12.24
CA HIS A 127 -12.71 3.66 -10.88
C HIS A 127 -12.82 4.98 -10.12
N GLY A 128 -13.25 4.88 -8.86
CA GLY A 128 -13.12 5.95 -7.88
C GLY A 128 -11.76 5.84 -7.20
N TRP A 129 -11.02 6.93 -7.18
CA TRP A 129 -9.69 7.05 -6.59
C TRP A 129 -9.76 7.99 -5.39
N ILE A 130 -9.05 7.65 -4.33
CA ILE A 130 -8.90 8.49 -3.13
C ILE A 130 -7.41 8.69 -2.82
N LEU A 131 -7.03 9.94 -2.60
CA LEU A 131 -5.70 10.35 -2.19
C LEU A 131 -5.79 10.81 -0.74
N ALA A 132 -5.13 10.08 0.16
CA ALA A 132 -5.00 10.43 1.56
C ALA A 132 -3.63 11.04 1.81
N ALA A 133 -3.57 12.23 2.42
CA ALA A 133 -2.32 12.89 2.79
C ALA A 133 -2.37 13.42 4.24
N SER A 134 -1.24 13.39 4.93
CA SER A 134 -1.09 13.91 6.30
C SER A 134 -0.88 15.43 6.38
N GLY A 135 -0.94 16.14 5.25
CA GLY A 135 -0.74 17.60 5.17
C GLY A 135 -1.25 18.21 3.85
N GLY A 136 -0.99 19.50 3.64
CA GLY A 136 -1.41 20.21 2.42
C GLY A 136 -0.57 19.88 1.18
N GLY A 137 -1.19 19.86 0.00
CA GLY A 137 -0.48 19.87 -1.30
C GLY A 137 -0.46 18.54 -2.08
N ALA A 138 -1.39 17.63 -1.81
CA ALA A 138 -1.54 16.44 -2.65
C ALA A 138 -2.45 16.79 -3.85
N ASP A 139 -1.87 16.80 -5.05
CA ASP A 139 -2.58 17.03 -6.32
C ASP A 139 -2.57 15.72 -7.12
N TRP A 140 -3.73 15.33 -7.61
CA TRP A 140 -3.89 14.20 -8.53
C TRP A 140 -3.12 14.41 -9.84
N GLY A 141 -2.93 15.67 -10.23
CA GLY A 141 -2.47 16.08 -11.54
C GLY A 141 -3.50 15.73 -12.63
N GLY A 142 -3.03 15.54 -13.86
CA GLY A 142 -3.89 15.07 -14.96
C GLY A 142 -4.00 13.55 -15.03
N VAL A 143 -4.63 13.06 -16.09
CA VAL A 143 -4.71 11.63 -16.38
C VAL A 143 -3.55 11.19 -17.26
N ARG A 144 -3.04 9.97 -17.07
CA ARG A 144 -1.98 9.39 -17.92
C ARG A 144 -2.10 7.87 -18.07
N SER A 145 -1.58 7.36 -19.17
CA SER A 145 -1.32 5.93 -19.34
C SER A 145 0.13 5.59 -18.98
N PHE A 146 0.40 4.32 -18.69
CA PHE A 146 1.77 3.86 -18.47
C PHE A 146 2.55 3.83 -19.79
N PRO A 147 3.85 4.19 -19.77
CA PRO A 147 4.68 4.13 -20.98
C PRO A 147 4.78 2.71 -21.52
N LYS A 148 4.70 2.54 -22.85
CA LYS A 148 4.79 1.24 -23.52
C LYS A 148 6.12 0.52 -23.26
N LYS A 149 7.20 1.28 -23.10
CA LYS A 149 8.54 0.73 -22.83
C LYS A 149 8.65 0.28 -21.38
N ARG A 150 9.02 -0.99 -21.18
CA ARG A 150 9.27 -1.57 -19.86
C ARG A 150 10.39 -0.80 -19.13
N PRO A 151 10.13 -0.25 -17.93
CA PRO A 151 11.16 0.43 -17.16
C PRO A 151 12.30 -0.49 -16.71
N GLY A 152 13.52 0.03 -16.68
CA GLY A 152 14.71 -0.71 -16.22
C GLY A 152 14.63 -1.16 -14.76
N TRP A 153 13.93 -0.39 -13.91
CA TRP A 153 13.77 -0.70 -12.47
C TRP A 153 13.05 -2.02 -12.22
N ILE A 154 12.29 -2.52 -13.20
CA ILE A 154 11.61 -3.81 -13.10
C ILE A 154 12.61 -4.95 -13.16
N ARG A 155 13.80 -4.78 -13.76
CA ARG A 155 14.84 -5.81 -13.78
C ARG A 155 15.80 -5.67 -12.60
N LYS A 156 16.26 -4.44 -12.34
CA LYS A 156 17.20 -4.12 -11.27
C LYS A 156 16.72 -2.87 -10.54
N THR A 157 16.61 -2.93 -9.22
CA THR A 157 16.27 -1.75 -8.40
C THR A 157 17.28 -0.62 -8.60
N PRO A 158 16.88 0.66 -8.45
CA PRO A 158 17.82 1.77 -8.45
C PRO A 158 18.88 1.60 -7.36
N ASP A 159 20.06 2.15 -7.63
CA ASP A 159 21.18 2.19 -6.69
C ASP A 159 21.50 3.67 -6.45
N GLU A 160 20.67 4.33 -5.63
CA GLU A 160 20.82 5.74 -5.28
C GLU A 160 21.26 5.82 -3.81
N GLN A 161 22.29 6.63 -3.55
CA GLN A 161 22.84 6.77 -2.20
C GLN A 161 21.78 7.27 -1.21
N GLY A 162 21.71 6.62 -0.04
CA GLY A 162 20.79 7.01 1.03
C GLY A 162 19.36 6.50 0.87
N TRP A 163 19.08 5.67 -0.12
CA TRP A 163 17.79 5.01 -0.32
C TRP A 163 17.93 3.51 -0.41
N HIS A 164 16.90 2.83 0.07
CA HIS A 164 16.72 1.39 -0.11
C HIS A 164 15.40 1.15 -0.83
N TYR A 165 15.38 0.12 -1.68
CA TYR A 165 14.28 -0.13 -2.60
C TYR A 165 13.79 -1.57 -2.48
N GLY A 166 12.49 -1.74 -2.59
CA GLY A 166 11.85 -3.05 -2.78
C GLY A 166 10.95 -3.02 -4.00
N ARG A 167 10.84 -4.17 -4.67
CA ARG A 167 10.06 -4.35 -5.88
C ARG A 167 9.08 -5.50 -5.71
N GLY A 168 7.82 -5.22 -5.95
CA GLY A 168 6.76 -6.22 -5.96
C GLY A 168 6.13 -6.37 -7.34
N GLN A 169 5.64 -7.58 -7.61
CA GLN A 169 4.89 -7.90 -8.82
C GLN A 169 3.70 -8.79 -8.48
N MET A 170 2.61 -8.64 -9.24
CA MET A 170 1.43 -9.49 -9.17
C MET A 170 0.82 -9.63 -10.55
N GLU A 171 0.14 -10.76 -10.82
CA GLU A 171 -0.64 -10.93 -12.03
C GLU A 171 -1.75 -9.85 -12.08
N ALA A 172 -1.91 -9.23 -13.24
CA ALA A 172 -2.90 -8.20 -13.46
C ALA A 172 -4.28 -8.85 -13.62
N SER A 173 -5.09 -8.82 -12.56
CA SER A 173 -6.48 -9.26 -12.63
C SER A 173 -7.32 -8.19 -13.30
N TYR A 174 -8.14 -8.57 -14.29
CA TYR A 174 -9.09 -7.65 -14.89
C TYR A 174 -10.25 -7.34 -13.93
N VAL A 175 -10.70 -8.34 -13.17
CA VAL A 175 -11.86 -8.23 -12.27
C VAL A 175 -11.49 -7.49 -10.98
N ASN A 176 -10.27 -7.71 -10.47
CA ASN A 176 -9.80 -7.10 -9.23
C ASN A 176 -8.40 -6.50 -9.42
N GLU A 177 -8.31 -5.51 -10.30
CA GLU A 177 -7.04 -4.81 -10.53
C GLU A 177 -6.54 -4.11 -9.26
N ALA A 178 -7.47 -3.61 -8.43
CA ALA A 178 -7.16 -3.03 -7.12
C ALA A 178 -6.38 -3.99 -6.22
N GLY A 179 -6.88 -5.22 -6.05
CA GLY A 179 -6.19 -6.26 -5.29
C GLY A 179 -4.83 -6.64 -5.89
N SER A 180 -4.68 -6.62 -7.22
CA SER A 180 -3.38 -6.86 -7.87
C SER A 180 -2.34 -5.80 -7.47
N TRP A 181 -2.70 -4.52 -7.50
CA TRP A 181 -1.80 -3.43 -7.11
C TRP A 181 -1.50 -3.41 -5.61
N GLU A 182 -2.49 -3.70 -4.77
CA GLU A 182 -2.32 -3.82 -3.31
C GLU A 182 -1.35 -4.96 -2.99
N THR A 183 -1.56 -6.14 -3.58
CA THR A 183 -0.68 -7.30 -3.43
C THR A 183 0.73 -7.00 -3.94
N ALA A 184 0.87 -6.32 -5.07
CA ALA A 184 2.18 -5.91 -5.57
C ALA A 184 2.86 -4.89 -4.64
N THR A 185 2.10 -4.00 -4.00
CA THR A 185 2.64 -3.04 -3.01
C THR A 185 3.11 -3.77 -1.75
N TYR A 186 2.30 -4.69 -1.22
CA TYR A 186 2.66 -5.58 -0.11
C TYR A 186 3.93 -6.38 -0.41
N ARG A 187 4.02 -7.00 -1.59
CA ARG A 187 5.23 -7.73 -2.00
C ARG A 187 6.46 -6.83 -2.11
N ALA A 188 6.30 -5.59 -2.56
CA ALA A 188 7.40 -4.62 -2.62
C ALA A 188 7.91 -4.24 -1.22
N LEU A 189 6.99 -4.08 -0.27
CA LEU A 189 7.29 -3.87 1.15
C LEU A 189 8.07 -5.04 1.77
N VAL A 190 7.61 -6.25 1.49
CA VAL A 190 8.23 -7.49 1.96
C VAL A 190 9.63 -7.64 1.37
N ASP A 191 9.79 -7.43 0.06
CA ASP A 191 11.08 -7.46 -0.64
C ASP A 191 12.08 -6.44 -0.03
N LEU A 192 11.60 -5.22 0.24
CA LEU A 192 12.40 -4.21 0.95
C LEU A 192 12.81 -4.69 2.34
N ALA A 193 11.90 -5.25 3.13
CA ALA A 193 12.20 -5.71 4.48
C ALA A 193 13.22 -6.86 4.50
N PHE A 194 13.11 -7.81 3.57
CA PHE A 194 14.04 -8.93 3.46
C PHE A 194 15.40 -8.52 2.88
N SER A 195 15.51 -7.39 2.17
CA SER A 195 16.82 -6.84 1.80
C SER A 195 17.72 -6.50 3.00
N PHE A 196 17.12 -6.36 4.20
CA PHE A 196 17.81 -6.16 5.48
C PHE A 196 17.77 -7.40 6.38
N GLY A 197 17.22 -8.50 5.88
CA GLY A 197 17.13 -9.74 6.62
C GLY A 197 18.52 -10.32 6.92
N ARG A 198 18.60 -11.11 7.98
CA ARG A 198 19.79 -11.89 8.31
C ARG A 198 19.59 -13.34 7.89
N ILE A 199 20.66 -13.94 7.38
CA ILE A 199 20.69 -15.36 7.06
C ILE A 199 20.89 -16.13 8.37
N GLY A 200 19.90 -16.93 8.74
CA GLY A 200 20.02 -17.98 9.73
C GLY A 200 20.15 -19.34 9.05
N THR A 201 21.00 -20.22 9.59
CA THR A 201 21.10 -21.60 9.12
C THR A 201 20.16 -22.49 9.93
N ARG A 202 19.24 -23.19 9.28
CA ARG A 202 18.43 -24.23 9.93
C ARG A 202 18.92 -25.60 9.47
N ARG A 203 19.55 -26.35 10.39
CA ARG A 203 20.06 -27.70 10.13
C ARG A 203 19.04 -28.72 10.62
N THR A 204 18.56 -29.60 9.74
CA THR A 204 17.65 -30.68 10.15
C THR A 204 18.11 -32.04 9.62
N GLU A 205 18.65 -32.88 10.51
CA GLU A 205 18.88 -34.32 10.33
C GLU A 205 18.43 -35.03 11.63
N ALA A 206 17.92 -36.25 11.66
CA ALA A 206 18.28 -37.46 10.90
C ALA A 206 17.05 -38.09 10.21
N ASN A 207 17.20 -38.63 9.01
CA ASN A 207 16.16 -39.38 8.27
C ASN A 207 14.87 -38.61 7.89
N GLY A 208 14.97 -37.31 7.64
CA GLY A 208 13.86 -36.50 7.12
C GLY A 208 14.29 -35.19 6.47
N ILE A 209 15.49 -35.21 5.88
CA ILE A 209 16.12 -34.30 4.91
C ILE A 209 15.60 -32.85 4.87
N VAL A 210 16.29 -31.96 5.61
CA VAL A 210 16.64 -30.62 5.13
C VAL A 210 18.14 -30.40 5.43
N SER A 211 18.96 -30.75 4.45
CA SER A 211 20.43 -30.76 4.50
C SER A 211 21.02 -29.35 4.26
N GLU A 212 20.65 -28.38 5.11
CA GLU A 212 21.03 -26.94 5.04
C GLU A 212 20.08 -26.08 4.17
N ALA A 213 18.91 -25.73 4.72
CA ALA A 213 18.13 -24.61 4.17
C ALA A 213 18.55 -23.32 4.86
N GLN A 214 18.83 -22.29 4.06
CA GLN A 214 19.03 -20.93 4.56
C GLN A 214 17.67 -20.30 4.81
N MET A 215 17.42 -19.93 6.06
CA MET A 215 16.24 -19.18 6.46
C MET A 215 16.65 -17.72 6.58
N LEU A 216 16.07 -16.88 5.73
CA LEU A 216 16.22 -15.44 5.84
C LEU A 216 15.18 -14.96 6.86
N GLU A 217 15.62 -14.32 7.93
CA GLU A 217 14.74 -13.71 8.92
C GLU A 217 14.79 -12.19 8.79
N THR A 218 13.65 -11.52 8.96
CA THR A 218 13.59 -10.06 9.02
C THR A 218 12.74 -9.60 10.19
N ASP A 219 13.20 -8.54 10.84
CA ASP A 219 12.44 -7.77 11.83
C ASP A 219 12.91 -6.31 11.75
N VAL A 220 12.21 -5.53 10.93
CA VAL A 220 12.59 -4.14 10.62
C VAL A 220 11.39 -3.20 10.71
N GLY A 221 11.63 -2.01 11.25
CA GLY A 221 10.73 -0.87 11.17
C GLY A 221 11.08 -0.01 9.96
N LEU A 222 10.08 0.30 9.15
CA LEU A 222 10.17 1.16 7.98
C LEU A 222 9.37 2.44 8.24
N ARG A 223 10.04 3.59 8.28
CA ARG A 223 9.45 4.92 8.49
C ARG A 223 9.63 5.77 7.24
N GLY A 224 8.60 6.50 6.83
CA GLY A 224 8.69 7.38 5.67
C GLY A 224 8.77 6.61 4.34
N LEU A 225 8.20 5.41 4.29
CA LEU A 225 8.11 4.60 3.09
C LEU A 225 7.34 5.34 1.99
N ARG A 226 7.79 5.24 0.74
CA ARG A 226 7.10 5.82 -0.41
C ARG A 226 6.90 4.79 -1.50
N VAL A 227 5.72 4.77 -2.10
CA VAL A 227 5.56 4.20 -3.44
C VAL A 227 6.15 5.20 -4.43
N LEU A 228 7.21 4.80 -5.13
CA LEU A 228 7.96 5.71 -5.99
C LEU A 228 7.51 5.63 -7.45
N LYS A 229 7.22 4.41 -7.92
CA LYS A 229 6.82 4.14 -9.31
C LYS A 229 5.85 2.97 -9.35
N ARG A 230 4.89 3.07 -10.27
CA ARG A 230 4.03 1.97 -10.69
C ARG A 230 4.23 1.73 -12.19
N TRP A 231 4.02 0.51 -12.64
CA TRP A 231 3.97 0.18 -14.05
C TRP A 231 3.19 -1.11 -14.26
N ARG A 232 2.63 -1.29 -15.46
CA ARG A 232 1.96 -2.54 -15.83
C ARG A 232 2.30 -2.95 -17.24
N ASP A 233 2.22 -4.24 -17.48
CA ASP A 233 2.04 -4.80 -18.83
C ASP A 233 0.66 -5.48 -18.94
N LYS A 234 0.52 -6.35 -19.94
CA LYS A 234 -0.72 -7.10 -20.18
C LYS A 234 -0.98 -8.17 -19.11
N LYS A 235 0.07 -8.69 -18.47
CA LYS A 235 0.03 -9.85 -17.57
C LYS A 235 0.27 -9.47 -16.12
N HIS A 236 1.00 -8.39 -15.84
CA HIS A 236 1.44 -8.06 -14.49
C HIS A 236 1.35 -6.57 -14.19
N VAL A 237 1.19 -6.29 -12.90
CA VAL A 237 1.40 -4.98 -12.30
C VAL A 237 2.67 -5.01 -11.44
N TYR A 238 3.38 -3.88 -11.40
CA TYR A 238 4.67 -3.75 -10.77
C TYR A 238 4.70 -2.49 -9.91
N VAL A 239 5.22 -2.63 -8.69
CA VAL A 239 5.36 -1.53 -7.73
C VAL A 239 6.80 -1.44 -7.27
N LEU A 240 7.35 -0.22 -7.26
CA LEU A 240 8.63 0.10 -6.64
C LEU A 240 8.35 0.95 -5.41
N VAL A 241 8.77 0.46 -4.24
CA VAL A 241 8.78 1.23 -3.00
C VAL A 241 10.21 1.61 -2.64
N GLY A 242 10.35 2.64 -1.83
CA GLY A 242 11.64 2.96 -1.22
C GLY A 242 11.50 3.67 0.10
N VAL A 243 12.57 3.59 0.89
CA VAL A 243 12.73 4.25 2.18
C VAL A 243 14.10 4.90 2.24
N GLN A 244 14.20 6.06 2.89
CA GLN A 244 15.50 6.66 3.18
C GLN A 244 16.23 5.83 4.24
N ALA A 245 17.56 5.81 4.19
CA ALA A 245 18.38 5.07 5.17
C ALA A 245 18.09 5.51 6.63
N SER A 246 17.78 6.79 6.85
CA SER A 246 17.38 7.33 8.16
C SER A 246 16.00 6.86 8.65
N GLY A 247 15.18 6.32 7.75
CA GLY A 247 13.85 5.78 8.05
C GLY A 247 13.85 4.29 8.42
N LEU A 248 15.02 3.65 8.50
CA LEU A 248 15.14 2.23 8.81
C LEU A 248 15.54 2.00 10.27
N THR A 249 14.83 1.10 10.94
CA THR A 249 15.20 0.57 12.25
C THR A 249 15.26 -0.96 12.19
N SER A 250 16.36 -1.58 12.62
CA SER A 250 16.47 -3.04 12.71
C SER A 250 16.29 -3.49 14.17
N PHE A 251 15.46 -4.52 14.37
CA PHE A 251 15.19 -5.12 15.68
C PHE A 251 15.82 -6.50 15.85
N LEU A 252 16.43 -7.04 14.80
CA LEU A 252 17.29 -8.21 14.93
C LEU A 252 18.49 -7.80 15.78
N GLY A 253 18.52 -8.26 17.03
CA GLY A 253 19.51 -7.87 18.04
C GLY A 253 20.95 -7.96 17.51
N LYS A 254 21.89 -7.20 18.08
CA LYS A 254 23.33 -7.33 17.78
C LYS A 254 23.84 -8.71 18.26
N GLY A 255 23.48 -9.78 17.57
CA GLY A 255 23.90 -11.14 17.83
C GLY A 255 24.87 -11.59 16.74
N ALA A 256 26.13 -11.71 17.13
CA ALA A 256 27.20 -12.51 16.54
C ALA A 256 27.42 -12.39 15.02
N VAL A 257 28.24 -11.42 14.62
CA VAL A 257 29.28 -11.71 13.64
C VAL A 257 30.57 -11.82 14.45
N HIS A 258 31.03 -13.06 14.62
CA HIS A 258 32.45 -13.34 14.90
C HIS A 258 33.24 -13.14 13.61
#